data_AF-A0A942IHY0-F1
#
_entry.id   AF-A0A942IHY0-F1
#
_cell.length_a   1.000
_cell.length_b   1.000
_cell.length_c   1.000
_cell.angle_alpha   90.00
_cell.angle_beta   90.00
_cell.angle_gamma   90.00
#
_symmetry.space_group_name_H-M   'P 1'
#
loop_
_entity.id
_entity.type
_entity.pdbx_description
1 polymer ?
#
loop_
_entity_poly.entity_id
_entity_poly.type
_entity_poly.pdbx_seq_one_letter_code
_entity_poly.pdbx_strand_id
1 'polypeptide(L)'
;MAESLRQKGQKAKDRFIKLVTNVRRSNDFSSGDTEVNIDGVWYHVDVKDCTSNTINQIRAIRYQTLVIYYDGVWYVIPPQEVVHLVGQRTRGQHTEIPFECAALTLNQIENVYRCSDSQLAERVYAAIRMGQQEQFKEVKKIMDDLYTDLIKLREHTKSSVTAILE
;
A
#
# COMPACT_ATOMS: atom_id res chain seq x y z
N MET A 1 17.43 4.68 -23.59
CA MET A 1 17.83 4.89 -22.19
C MET A 1 16.77 4.25 -21.30
N ALA A 2 17.15 3.32 -20.43
CA ALA A 2 16.18 2.68 -19.53
C ALA A 2 15.73 3.69 -18.47
N GLU A 3 14.41 3.93 -18.36
CA GLU A 3 13.83 4.71 -17.26
C GLU A 3 14.30 4.12 -15.93
N SER A 4 14.77 4.98 -15.03
CA SER A 4 15.11 4.55 -13.67
C SER A 4 13.88 3.92 -13.01
N LEU A 5 14.08 2.94 -12.11
CA LEU A 5 12.99 2.34 -11.32
C LEU A 5 12.13 3.40 -10.61
N ARG A 6 12.70 4.59 -10.34
CA ARG A 6 12.03 5.74 -9.73
C ARG A 6 11.04 6.47 -10.66
N GLN A 7 11.23 6.37 -11.98
CA GLN A 7 10.31 6.94 -12.99
C GLN A 7 9.11 6.02 -13.25
N LYS A 8 9.28 4.70 -13.10
CA LYS A 8 8.19 3.72 -13.17
C LYS A 8 7.25 3.91 -11.97
N GLY A 9 6.06 4.45 -12.19
CA GLY A 9 5.12 4.81 -11.11
C GLY A 9 4.76 6.30 -11.05
N GLN A 10 5.62 7.17 -11.57
CA GLN A 10 5.46 8.61 -11.37
C GLN A 10 4.23 9.17 -12.11
N LYS A 11 3.90 8.62 -13.28
CA LYS A 11 2.75 9.04 -14.09
C LYS A 11 1.43 8.80 -13.36
N ALA A 12 1.22 7.62 -12.80
CA ALA A 12 0.02 7.33 -12.02
C ALA A 12 -0.06 8.24 -10.78
N LYS A 13 1.05 8.44 -10.06
CA LYS A 13 1.08 9.33 -8.88
C LYS A 13 0.76 10.78 -9.24
N ASP A 14 1.30 11.30 -10.33
CA ASP A 14 1.01 12.66 -10.80
C ASP A 14 -0.43 12.81 -11.27
N ARG A 15 -0.99 11.78 -11.92
CA ARG A 15 -2.41 11.75 -12.30
C ARG A 15 -3.29 11.69 -11.07
N PHE A 16 -2.97 10.84 -10.10
CA PHE A 16 -3.68 10.71 -8.82
C PHE A 16 -3.74 12.05 -8.09
N ILE A 17 -2.61 12.76 -7.96
CA ILE A 17 -2.53 14.06 -7.28
C ILE A 17 -3.39 15.13 -7.97
N LYS A 18 -3.55 15.06 -9.29
CA LYS A 18 -4.40 16.00 -10.05
C LYS A 18 -5.90 15.70 -9.89
N LEU A 19 -6.26 14.45 -9.64
CA LEU A 19 -7.65 13.99 -9.63
C LEU A 19 -8.25 13.90 -8.23
N VAL A 20 -7.43 13.62 -7.21
CA VAL A 20 -7.88 13.54 -5.82
C VAL A 20 -7.69 14.90 -5.15
N THR A 21 -8.74 15.41 -4.49
CA THR A 21 -8.63 16.66 -3.73
C THR A 21 -7.88 16.42 -2.41
N ASN A 22 -7.38 17.49 -1.77
CA ASN A 22 -6.73 17.41 -0.46
C ASN A 22 -5.60 16.36 -0.35
N VAL A 23 -4.84 16.19 -1.43
CA VAL A 23 -3.76 15.21 -1.55
C VAL A 23 -2.41 15.90 -1.59
N ARG A 24 -1.38 15.24 -1.04
CA ARG A 24 0.02 15.65 -1.19
C ARG A 24 0.92 14.45 -1.41
N ARG A 25 2.14 14.71 -1.88
CA ARG A 25 3.23 13.72 -1.79
C ARG A 25 3.62 13.58 -0.32
N SER A 26 3.88 12.35 0.12
CA SER A 26 4.41 12.17 1.47
C SER A 26 5.81 12.79 1.56
N ASN A 27 6.10 13.41 2.71
CA ASN A 27 7.44 13.87 3.05
C ASN A 27 8.30 12.72 3.61
N ASP A 28 7.69 11.57 3.89
CA ASP A 28 8.35 10.37 4.38
C ASP A 28 8.14 9.20 3.39
N PHE A 29 9.09 9.08 2.46
CA PHE A 29 9.14 7.99 1.49
C PHE A 29 9.28 6.60 2.13
N SER A 30 9.66 6.53 3.41
CA SER A 30 9.68 5.28 4.15
C SER A 30 8.28 4.84 4.56
N SER A 31 7.29 5.74 4.65
CA SER A 31 5.93 5.46 5.13
C SER A 31 4.87 5.40 4.03
N GLY A 32 5.06 6.09 2.91
CA GLY A 32 4.16 6.01 1.75
C GLY A 32 4.54 7.01 0.66
N ASP A 33 3.86 6.94 -0.48
CA ASP A 33 4.16 7.82 -1.62
C ASP A 33 3.21 9.04 -1.70
N THR A 34 1.98 8.88 -1.24
CA THR A 34 0.96 9.93 -1.22
C THR A 34 0.19 9.92 0.10
N GLU A 35 -0.34 11.09 0.44
CA GLU A 35 -1.17 11.29 1.63
C GLU A 35 -2.43 12.05 1.24
N VAL A 36 -3.56 11.68 1.83
CA VAL A 36 -4.87 12.28 1.59
C VAL A 36 -5.41 12.81 2.91
N ASN A 37 -5.83 14.08 2.94
CA ASN A 37 -6.45 14.68 4.11
C ASN A 37 -7.96 14.48 4.10
N ILE A 38 -8.47 13.84 5.14
CA ILE A 38 -9.90 13.69 5.40
C ILE A 38 -10.16 14.25 6.78
N ASP A 39 -11.01 15.28 6.86
CA ASP A 39 -11.48 15.87 8.11
C ASP A 39 -10.32 16.30 9.04
N GLY A 40 -9.23 16.83 8.47
CA GLY A 40 -8.06 17.31 9.20
C GLY A 40 -6.98 16.25 9.45
N VAL A 41 -7.24 14.98 9.15
CA VAL A 41 -6.31 13.86 9.37
C VAL A 41 -5.69 13.40 8.05
N TRP A 42 -4.36 13.25 8.03
CA TRP A 42 -3.63 12.75 6.86
C TRP A 42 -3.52 11.22 6.90
N TYR A 43 -3.95 10.57 5.83
CA TYR A 43 -3.87 9.12 5.66
C TYR A 43 -2.94 8.78 4.50
N HIS A 44 -2.03 7.83 4.71
CA HIS A 44 -1.17 7.33 3.64
C HIS A 44 -1.95 6.45 2.66
N VAL A 45 -1.62 6.61 1.38
CA VAL A 45 -2.15 5.82 0.27
C VAL A 45 -0.97 5.28 -0.54
N ASP A 46 -1.01 4.00 -0.89
CA ASP A 46 -0.01 3.38 -1.77
C ASP A 46 -0.54 3.43 -3.21
N VAL A 47 0.13 4.17 -4.09
CA VAL A 47 -0.29 4.34 -5.49
C VAL A 47 0.68 3.59 -6.41
N LYS A 48 0.17 2.60 -7.13
CA LYS A 48 0.92 1.78 -8.09
C LYS A 48 0.51 2.07 -9.52
N ASP A 49 1.51 2.23 -10.39
CA ASP A 49 1.33 2.22 -11.84
C ASP A 49 1.67 0.82 -12.37
N CYS A 50 0.72 0.19 -13.05
CA CYS A 50 0.86 -1.17 -13.55
C CYS A 50 0.74 -1.16 -15.07
N THR A 51 1.77 -1.68 -15.74
CA THR A 51 1.76 -1.96 -17.19
C THR A 51 1.61 -3.45 -17.49
N SER A 52 1.53 -4.28 -16.45
CA SER A 52 1.34 -5.72 -16.52
C SER A 52 0.25 -6.14 -15.53
N ASN A 53 -0.25 -7.36 -15.68
CA ASN A 53 -1.26 -7.91 -14.77
C ASN A 53 -0.75 -8.11 -13.32
N THR A 54 0.57 -8.06 -13.09
CA THR A 54 1.19 -8.24 -11.77
C THR A 54 1.50 -6.90 -11.14
N ILE A 55 1.01 -6.72 -9.91
CA ILE A 55 1.30 -5.58 -9.04
C ILE A 55 2.31 -6.05 -8.00
N ASN A 56 3.51 -5.47 -8.02
CA ASN A 56 4.61 -5.88 -7.15
C ASN A 56 4.74 -4.97 -5.93
N GLN A 57 5.49 -5.45 -4.93
CA GLN A 57 5.90 -4.67 -3.77
C GLN A 57 4.74 -4.05 -2.98
N ILE A 58 3.66 -4.81 -2.81
CA ILE A 58 2.53 -4.45 -1.95
C ILE A 58 2.92 -4.73 -0.50
N ARG A 59 2.81 -3.71 0.35
CA ARG A 59 3.16 -3.79 1.78
C ARG A 59 1.91 -3.74 2.65
N ALA A 60 1.15 -4.84 2.69
CA ALA A 60 -0.09 -4.93 3.45
C ALA A 60 0.09 -4.63 4.94
N ILE A 61 1.28 -4.91 5.49
CA ILE A 61 1.67 -4.62 6.87
C ILE A 61 1.52 -3.14 7.27
N ARG A 62 1.48 -2.22 6.30
CA ARG A 62 1.27 -0.79 6.58
C ARG A 62 -0.19 -0.40 6.81
N TYR A 63 -1.12 -1.31 6.49
CA TYR A 63 -2.55 -1.07 6.60
C TYR A 63 -2.99 0.23 5.90
N GLN A 64 -2.58 0.39 4.64
CA GLN A 64 -2.86 1.58 3.81
C GLN A 64 -3.81 1.24 2.66
N THR A 65 -4.59 2.23 2.21
CA THR A 65 -5.41 2.09 1.00
C THR A 65 -4.48 1.90 -0.20
N LEU A 66 -4.76 0.90 -1.03
CA LEU A 66 -4.01 0.61 -2.25
C LEU A 66 -4.78 1.14 -3.45
N VAL A 67 -4.11 1.96 -4.25
CA VAL A 67 -4.64 2.51 -5.50
C VAL A 67 -3.77 2.04 -6.65
N ILE A 68 -4.39 1.42 -7.64
CA ILE A 68 -3.69 0.86 -8.80
C ILE A 68 -4.21 1.53 -10.05
N TYR A 69 -3.31 2.02 -10.88
CA TYR A 69 -3.61 2.47 -12.22
C TYR A 69 -3.17 1.40 -13.22
N TYR A 70 -4.11 0.92 -14.04
CA TYR A 70 -3.84 -0.06 -15.09
C TYR A 70 -4.70 0.26 -16.31
N ASP A 71 -4.06 0.43 -17.47
CA ASP A 71 -4.73 0.60 -18.77
C ASP A 71 -5.90 1.61 -18.76
N GLY A 72 -5.65 2.81 -18.21
CA GLY A 72 -6.67 3.86 -18.17
C GLY A 72 -7.68 3.76 -17.03
N VAL A 73 -7.58 2.73 -16.19
CA VAL A 73 -8.56 2.39 -15.15
C VAL A 73 -7.91 2.45 -13.77
N TRP A 74 -8.68 2.89 -12.77
CA TRP A 74 -8.28 2.84 -11.37
C TRP A 74 -8.91 1.66 -10.65
N TYR A 75 -8.17 1.09 -9.71
CA TYR A 75 -8.67 0.20 -8.67
C TYR A 75 -8.34 0.82 -7.32
N VAL A 76 -9.34 0.95 -6.46
CA VAL A 76 -9.18 1.53 -5.11
C VAL A 76 -9.62 0.50 -4.09
N ILE A 77 -8.65 -0.01 -3.34
CA ILE A 77 -8.81 -1.17 -2.47
C ILE A 77 -8.58 -0.71 -1.03
N PRO A 78 -9.55 -0.93 -0.12
CA PRO A 78 -9.43 -0.53 1.27
C PRO A 78 -8.40 -1.42 2.01
N PRO A 79 -7.75 -0.91 3.07
CA PRO A 79 -6.57 -1.55 3.67
C PRO A 79 -6.82 -2.97 4.20
N GLN A 80 -7.98 -3.21 4.82
CA GLN A 80 -8.35 -4.55 5.31
C GLN A 80 -8.47 -5.57 4.18
N GLU A 81 -8.90 -5.14 2.99
CA GLU A 81 -9.00 -6.02 1.83
C GLU A 81 -7.61 -6.31 1.25
N VAL A 82 -6.71 -5.32 1.25
CA VAL A 82 -5.31 -5.55 0.89
C VAL A 82 -4.69 -6.61 1.81
N VAL A 83 -4.95 -6.53 3.12
CA VAL A 83 -4.52 -7.56 4.09
C VAL A 83 -5.15 -8.91 3.80
N HIS A 84 -6.46 -8.97 3.51
CA HIS A 84 -7.15 -10.21 3.18
C HIS A 84 -6.54 -10.90 1.94
N LEU A 85 -6.37 -10.16 0.84
CA LEU A 85 -5.79 -10.65 -0.42
C LEU A 85 -4.37 -11.16 -0.22
N VAL A 86 -3.55 -10.44 0.55
CA VAL A 86 -2.17 -10.85 0.85
C VAL A 86 -2.12 -12.03 1.83
N GLY A 87 -3.06 -12.11 2.77
CA GLY A 87 -3.16 -13.19 3.76
C GLY A 87 -3.47 -14.56 3.17
N GLN A 88 -3.98 -14.63 1.95
CA GLN A 88 -4.15 -15.89 1.21
C GLN A 88 -2.82 -16.50 0.73
N ARG A 89 -1.71 -15.77 0.86
CA ARG A 89 -0.38 -16.22 0.42
C ARG A 89 0.39 -16.85 1.57
N THR A 90 1.15 -17.88 1.25
CA THR A 90 2.06 -18.54 2.20
C THR A 90 3.41 -17.84 2.34
N ARG A 91 3.80 -17.02 1.35
CA ARG A 91 5.09 -16.33 1.26
C ARG A 91 4.96 -14.98 0.55
N GLY A 92 5.84 -14.05 0.91
CA GLY A 92 6.03 -12.79 0.21
C GLY A 92 6.75 -12.93 -1.14
N GLN A 93 6.92 -11.82 -1.83
CA GLN A 93 7.64 -11.73 -3.10
C GLN A 93 9.15 -11.89 -2.91
N HIS A 94 9.67 -11.36 -1.80
CA HIS A 94 11.10 -11.34 -1.48
C HIS A 94 11.37 -11.71 0.00
N THR A 95 10.33 -12.15 0.72
CA THR A 95 10.32 -12.29 2.17
C THR A 95 9.52 -13.54 2.54
N GLU A 96 9.83 -14.14 3.69
CA GLU A 96 9.00 -15.23 4.22
C GLU A 96 7.65 -14.72 4.76
N ILE A 97 7.54 -13.41 5.00
CA ILE A 97 6.35 -12.79 5.57
C ILE A 97 5.57 -12.10 4.45
N PRO A 98 4.41 -12.62 4.04
CA PRO A 98 3.66 -12.10 2.90
C PRO A 98 3.22 -10.64 3.09
N PHE A 99 2.89 -10.25 4.33
CA PHE A 99 2.44 -8.89 4.64
C PHE A 99 3.53 -7.82 4.44
N GLU A 100 4.81 -8.19 4.56
CA GLU A 100 5.93 -7.26 4.39
C GLU A 100 6.08 -6.82 2.94
N CYS A 101 5.98 -7.76 2.00
CA CYS A 101 6.14 -7.52 0.58
C CYS A 101 5.50 -8.66 -0.21
N ALA A 102 4.39 -8.38 -0.90
CA ALA A 102 3.72 -9.34 -1.76
C ALA A 102 3.58 -8.83 -3.19
N ALA A 103 3.34 -9.76 -4.10
CA ALA A 103 2.78 -9.45 -5.41
C ALA A 103 1.31 -9.87 -5.44
N LEU A 104 0.46 -9.07 -6.06
CA LEU A 104 -0.92 -9.44 -6.41
C LEU A 104 -1.07 -9.43 -7.93
N THR A 105 -2.14 -10.02 -8.44
CA THR A 105 -2.54 -9.92 -9.84
C THR A 105 -3.89 -9.23 -9.96
N LEU A 106 -4.13 -8.47 -11.03
CA LEU A 106 -5.42 -7.76 -11.18
C LEU A 106 -6.61 -8.73 -11.23
N ASN A 107 -6.40 -9.96 -11.71
CA ASN A 107 -7.44 -11.00 -11.71
C ASN A 107 -7.91 -11.42 -10.31
N GLN A 108 -7.10 -11.16 -9.27
CA GLN A 108 -7.49 -11.39 -7.88
C GLN A 108 -8.25 -10.21 -7.27
N ILE A 109 -8.25 -9.06 -7.94
CA ILE A 109 -8.91 -7.86 -7.46
C ILE A 109 -10.31 -7.81 -8.06
N GLU A 110 -11.30 -7.81 -7.18
CA GLU A 110 -12.69 -7.76 -7.60
C GLU A 110 -13.03 -6.48 -8.37
N ASN A 111 -13.93 -6.61 -9.36
CA ASN A 111 -14.38 -5.48 -10.18
C ASN A 111 -15.10 -4.39 -9.36
N VAL A 112 -15.59 -4.71 -8.17
CA VAL A 112 -16.20 -3.72 -7.26
C VAL A 112 -15.22 -2.62 -6.84
N TYR A 113 -13.90 -2.86 -6.92
CA TYR A 113 -12.87 -1.87 -6.61
C TYR A 113 -12.53 -0.95 -7.78
N ARG A 114 -13.00 -1.29 -8.99
CA ARG A 114 -12.74 -0.52 -10.21
C ARG A 114 -13.48 0.81 -10.20
N CYS A 115 -12.83 1.89 -10.65
CA CYS A 115 -13.48 3.18 -10.86
C CYS A 115 -12.85 4.01 -11.99
N SER A 116 -13.59 5.01 -12.48
CA SER A 116 -13.10 6.00 -13.43
C SER A 116 -12.31 7.11 -12.73
N ASP A 117 -11.65 7.96 -13.53
CA ASP A 117 -11.03 9.21 -13.05
C ASP A 117 -12.01 10.09 -12.26
N SER A 118 -13.25 10.24 -12.75
CA SER A 118 -14.26 11.10 -12.11
C SER A 118 -14.73 10.59 -10.76
N GLN A 119 -14.60 9.29 -10.50
CA GLN A 119 -15.00 8.64 -9.25
C GLN A 119 -13.84 8.48 -8.26
N LEU A 120 -12.60 8.68 -8.72
CA LEU A 120 -11.39 8.32 -7.98
C LEU A 120 -11.34 8.94 -6.58
N ALA A 121 -11.58 10.25 -6.47
CA ALA A 121 -11.51 10.96 -5.19
C ALA A 121 -12.50 10.39 -4.16
N GLU A 122 -13.76 10.23 -4.54
CA GLU A 122 -14.81 9.68 -3.68
C GLU A 122 -14.48 8.24 -3.25
N ARG A 123 -14.01 7.42 -4.20
CA ARG A 123 -13.65 6.02 -3.94
C ARG A 123 -12.48 5.90 -2.98
N VAL A 124 -11.48 6.77 -3.09
CA VAL A 124 -10.35 6.85 -2.15
C VAL A 124 -10.84 7.21 -0.76
N TYR A 125 -11.70 8.22 -0.63
CA TYR A 125 -12.23 8.62 0.68
C TYR A 125 -13.08 7.52 1.31
N ALA A 126 -13.92 6.86 0.52
CA ALA A 126 -14.72 5.73 0.96
C ALA A 126 -13.85 4.56 1.44
N ALA A 127 -12.79 4.23 0.70
CA ALA A 127 -11.87 3.15 1.06
C ALA A 127 -11.09 3.44 2.35
N ILE A 128 -10.60 4.68 2.52
CA ILE A 128 -9.93 5.10 3.75
C ILE A 128 -10.89 5.01 4.93
N ARG A 129 -12.10 5.58 4.82
CA ARG A 129 -13.11 5.55 5.88
C ARG A 129 -13.54 4.12 6.22
N MET A 130 -13.66 3.25 5.22
CA MET A 130 -13.97 1.84 5.42
C MET A 130 -12.89 1.17 6.28
N GLY A 131 -11.61 1.42 6.01
CA GLY A 131 -10.50 0.92 6.82
C GLY A 131 -10.48 1.41 8.27
N GLN A 132 -11.18 2.51 8.58
CA GLN A 132 -11.31 3.05 9.93
C GLN A 132 -12.54 2.52 10.70
N GLN A 133 -13.40 1.73 10.07
CA GLN A 133 -14.58 1.18 10.73
C GLN A 133 -14.19 0.28 11.91
N GLU A 134 -15.00 0.31 12.97
CA GLU A 134 -14.71 -0.39 14.24
C GLU A 134 -14.36 -1.87 14.05
N GLN A 135 -15.11 -2.55 13.18
CA GLN A 135 -14.96 -3.98 12.89
C GLN A 135 -13.59 -4.36 12.30
N PHE A 136 -12.83 -3.40 11.75
CA PHE A 136 -11.51 -3.66 11.18
C PHE A 136 -10.35 -3.12 12.03
N LYS A 137 -10.63 -2.51 13.18
CA LYS A 137 -9.58 -2.00 14.07
C LYS A 137 -8.65 -3.11 14.58
N GLU A 138 -9.19 -4.30 14.82
CA GLU A 138 -8.37 -5.44 15.24
C GLU A 138 -7.39 -5.87 14.14
N VAL A 139 -7.80 -5.88 12.88
CA VAL A 139 -6.91 -6.17 11.75
C VAL A 139 -5.79 -5.15 11.66
N LYS A 140 -6.12 -3.85 11.80
CA LYS A 140 -5.12 -2.78 11.84
C LYS A 140 -4.12 -3.01 12.98
N LYS A 141 -4.62 -3.30 14.19
CA LYS A 141 -3.79 -3.54 15.36
C LYS A 141 -2.83 -4.71 15.14
N ILE A 142 -3.30 -5.82 14.58
CA ILE A 142 -2.45 -6.98 14.26
C ILE A 142 -1.33 -6.60 13.28
N MET A 143 -1.62 -5.78 12.27
CA MET A 143 -0.59 -5.31 11.33
C MET A 143 0.40 -4.35 11.98
N ASP A 144 -0.06 -3.43 12.84
CA ASP A 144 0.79 -2.50 13.59
C ASP A 144 1.73 -3.28 14.57
N ASP A 145 1.19 -4.29 15.25
CA ASP A 145 1.95 -5.15 16.17
C ASP A 145 3.00 -5.96 15.39
N LEU A 146 2.61 -6.59 14.27
CA LEU A 146 3.53 -7.32 13.40
C LEU A 146 4.66 -6.41 12.89
N TYR A 147 4.36 -5.19 12.45
CA TYR A 147 5.36 -4.23 12.01
C TYR A 147 6.38 -3.92 13.12
N THR A 148 5.86 -3.68 14.32
CA THR A 148 6.68 -3.38 15.51
C THR A 148 7.59 -4.55 15.86
N ASP A 149 7.08 -5.77 15.82
CA ASP A 149 7.84 -6.98 16.14
C ASP A 149 8.94 -7.25 15.12
N LEU A 150 8.69 -6.99 13.83
CA LEU A 150 9.73 -7.10 12.80
C LEU A 150 10.85 -6.07 12.96
N ILE A 151 10.52 -4.84 13.38
CA ILE A 151 11.55 -3.84 13.70
C ILE A 151 12.41 -4.33 14.87
N LYS A 152 11.80 -4.81 15.95
CA LYS A 152 12.53 -5.32 17.12
C LYS A 152 13.44 -6.49 16.75
N LEU A 153 12.91 -7.45 15.97
CA LEU A 153 13.68 -8.60 15.50
C LEU A 153 14.87 -8.16 14.64
N ARG A 154 14.68 -7.20 13.73
CA ARG A 154 15.74 -6.64 12.89
C ARG A 154 16.85 -6.02 13.74
N GLU A 155 16.50 -5.14 14.68
CA GLU A 155 17.49 -4.46 15.52
C GLU A 155 18.24 -5.43 16.43
N HIS A 156 17.54 -6.39 17.04
CA HIS A 156 18.16 -7.43 17.86
C HIS A 156 19.12 -8.28 17.02
N THR A 157 18.68 -8.78 15.87
CA THR A 157 19.51 -9.62 14.99
C THR A 157 20.75 -8.87 14.52
N LYS A 158 20.59 -7.60 14.09
CA LYS A 158 21.70 -6.75 13.68
C LYS A 158 22.73 -6.57 14.80
N SER A 159 22.26 -6.26 16.01
CA SER A 159 23.13 -6.09 17.18
C SER A 159 23.89 -7.37 17.52
N SER A 160 23.20 -8.52 17.53
CA SER A 160 23.81 -9.82 17.81
C SER A 160 24.86 -10.22 16.76
N VAL A 161 24.59 -9.98 15.48
CA VAL A 161 25.56 -10.26 14.40
C VAL A 161 26.78 -9.36 14.51
N THR A 162 26.60 -8.06 14.74
CA THR A 162 27.71 -7.12 14.94
C THR A 162 28.59 -7.54 16.12
N ALA A 163 27.99 -7.91 17.25
CA ALA A 163 28.73 -8.35 18.44
C ALA A 163 29.53 -9.65 18.25
N ILE A 164 29.21 -10.48 17.24
CA ILE A 164 29.97 -11.70 16.90
C ILE A 164 31.13 -11.36 15.94
N LEU A 165 30.96 -10.34 15.11
CA LEU A 165 31.90 -9.97 14.05
C LEU A 165 32.93 -8.91 14.45
N GLU A 166 32.70 -8.21 15.58
CA GLU A 166 33.65 -7.29 16.24
C GLU A 166 34.46 -7.99 17.33
#